data_AF-A0A1G6KFR7-F1
#
_entry.id   AF-A0A1G6KFR7-F1
#
_cell.length_a   1.000
_cell.length_b   1.000
_cell.length_c   1.000
_cell.angle_alpha   90.00
_cell.angle_beta   90.00
_cell.angle_gamma   90.00
#
_symmetry.space_group_name_H-M   'P 1'
#
loop_
_entity.id
_entity.type
_entity.pdbx_description
1 polymer ?
#
loop_
_entity_poly.entity_id
_entity_poly.type
_entity_poly.pdbx_seq_one_letter_code
_entity_poly.pdbx_strand_id
1 'polypeptide(L)'
;MGTWDIGPFDNDTAADFADDLDEAAPDEREAMIRGVLKRAAGPADVLGVSDGERAVGAAALVVAQHSGGDPACSTYGYGPSQPLPELSADLRMLAVAALDHVVSHRSELAELWAEAANWSTWRQNITGPRNALDPPVPPQEEALFEV
;
A
#
# COMPACT_ATOMS: atom_id res chain seq x y z
N MET A 1 20.58 5.73 10.29
CA MET A 1 19.18 5.81 9.84
C MET A 1 18.36 6.25 11.04
N GLY A 2 17.84 7.48 11.01
CA GLY A 2 17.05 8.05 12.11
C GLY A 2 15.72 7.32 12.27
N THR A 3 15.13 7.46 13.45
CA THR A 3 13.91 6.80 13.91
C THR A 3 12.70 7.22 13.05
N TRP A 4 12.47 6.53 11.93
CA TRP A 4 11.22 6.62 11.20
C TRP A 4 10.13 5.89 11.98
N ASP A 5 8.93 6.46 12.02
CA ASP A 5 7.77 5.74 12.51
C ASP A 5 7.33 4.71 11.44
N ILE A 6 6.40 3.82 11.77
CA ILE A 6 6.15 2.58 11.01
C ILE A 6 4.96 2.75 10.03
N GLY A 7 4.47 3.98 9.85
CA GLY A 7 3.42 4.33 8.92
C GLY A 7 3.90 4.39 7.46
N PRO A 8 2.96 4.31 6.51
CA PRO A 8 3.21 4.20 5.08
C PRO A 8 3.86 5.45 4.47
N PHE A 9 3.78 6.60 5.15
CA PHE A 9 4.35 7.90 4.73
C PHE A 9 5.41 8.43 5.70
N ASP A 10 5.81 7.64 6.71
CA ASP A 10 6.78 8.08 7.72
C ASP A 10 8.24 7.96 7.22
N ASN A 11 8.43 7.57 5.95
CA ASN A 11 9.69 7.59 5.23
C ASN A 11 9.69 8.71 4.19
N ASP A 12 10.85 9.34 3.99
CA ASP A 12 11.01 10.49 3.08
C ASP A 12 10.55 10.16 1.66
N THR A 13 10.84 8.96 1.15
CA THR A 13 10.47 8.56 -0.21
C THR A 13 8.96 8.51 -0.46
N ALA A 14 8.19 8.04 0.51
CA ALA A 14 6.73 7.99 0.42
C ALA A 14 6.11 9.37 0.65
N ALA A 15 6.68 10.18 1.54
CA ALA A 15 6.29 11.58 1.72
C ALA A 15 6.53 12.40 0.43
N ASP A 16 7.69 12.27 -0.20
CA ASP A 16 8.00 12.88 -1.50
C ASP A 16 6.97 12.45 -2.56
N PHE A 17 6.53 11.18 -2.55
CA PHE A 17 5.49 10.72 -3.46
C PHE A 17 4.10 11.34 -3.17
N ALA A 18 3.78 11.63 -1.90
CA ALA A 18 2.58 12.37 -1.56
C ALA A 18 2.63 13.82 -2.09
N ASP A 19 3.79 14.48 -1.96
CA ASP A 19 4.03 15.81 -2.51
C ASP A 19 3.93 15.80 -4.05
N ASP A 20 4.53 14.80 -4.71
CA ASP A 20 4.41 14.61 -6.17
C ASP A 20 2.94 14.50 -6.62
N LEU A 21 2.09 13.80 -5.83
CA LEU A 21 0.65 13.69 -6.12
C LEU A 21 -0.07 15.02 -5.93
N ASP A 22 0.31 15.81 -4.93
CA ASP A 22 -0.30 17.13 -4.69
C ASP A 22 0.01 18.12 -5.80
N GLU A 23 1.23 18.08 -6.35
CA GLU A 23 1.66 18.91 -7.48
C GLU A 23 1.04 18.48 -8.83
N ALA A 24 0.68 17.21 -8.97
CA ALA A 24 0.09 16.67 -10.19
C ALA A 24 -1.34 17.16 -10.44
N ALA A 25 -1.74 17.19 -11.72
CA ALA A 25 -3.12 17.48 -12.08
C ALA A 25 -4.06 16.39 -11.53
N PRO A 26 -5.29 16.72 -11.09
CA PRO A 26 -6.20 15.76 -10.48
C PRO A 26 -6.44 14.48 -11.30
N ASP A 27 -6.48 14.60 -12.63
CA ASP A 27 -6.66 13.50 -13.59
C ASP A 27 -5.40 12.64 -13.81
N GLU A 28 -4.22 13.10 -13.39
CA GLU A 28 -2.94 12.37 -13.50
C GLU A 28 -2.65 11.51 -12.25
N ARG A 29 -3.21 11.88 -11.10
CA ARG A 29 -2.93 11.24 -9.80
C ARG A 29 -3.23 9.74 -9.78
N GLU A 30 -4.35 9.31 -10.37
CA GLU A 30 -4.68 7.88 -10.47
C GLU A 30 -3.62 7.13 -11.31
N ALA A 31 -3.18 7.72 -12.42
CA ALA A 31 -2.18 7.11 -13.29
C ALA A 31 -0.81 6.99 -12.59
N MET A 32 -0.45 7.97 -11.76
CA MET A 32 0.77 7.92 -10.93
C MET A 32 0.71 6.79 -9.91
N ILE A 33 -0.40 6.69 -9.16
CA ILE A 33 -0.65 5.60 -8.19
C ILE A 33 -0.58 4.24 -8.91
N ARG A 34 -1.29 4.11 -10.04
CA ARG A 34 -1.25 2.89 -10.86
C ARG A 34 0.17 2.55 -11.31
N GLY A 35 0.95 3.55 -11.72
CA GLY A 35 2.32 3.38 -12.20
C GLY A 35 3.24 2.82 -11.11
N VAL A 36 3.17 3.38 -9.91
CA VAL A 36 3.92 2.88 -8.74
C VAL A 36 3.54 1.43 -8.42
N LEU A 37 2.25 1.14 -8.31
CA LEU A 37 1.78 -0.20 -7.99
C LEU A 37 2.17 -1.22 -9.06
N LYS A 38 2.10 -0.86 -10.35
CA LYS A 38 2.52 -1.74 -11.45
C LYS A 38 4.02 -2.01 -11.45
N ARG A 39 4.86 -1.01 -11.13
CA ARG A 39 6.31 -1.23 -11.01
C ARG A 39 6.61 -2.19 -9.87
N ALA A 40 5.99 -1.99 -8.72
CA ALA A 40 6.19 -2.84 -7.56
C ALA A 40 5.60 -4.25 -7.74
N ALA A 41 4.46 -4.41 -8.41
CA ALA A 41 3.89 -5.72 -8.74
C ALA A 41 4.53 -6.39 -9.96
N GLY A 42 5.42 -5.68 -10.67
CA GLY A 42 6.01 -6.13 -11.92
C GLY A 42 7.01 -7.28 -11.73
N PRO A 43 7.44 -7.93 -12.83
CA PRO A 43 8.33 -9.09 -12.79
C PRO A 43 9.80 -8.73 -12.51
N ALA A 44 10.08 -7.53 -11.99
CA ALA A 44 11.43 -7.08 -11.69
C ALA A 44 12.13 -8.09 -10.77
N ASP A 45 13.43 -8.33 -11.01
CA ASP A 45 14.10 -9.43 -10.32
C ASP A 45 14.30 -9.17 -8.82
N VAL A 46 14.41 -7.88 -8.46
CA VAL A 46 14.49 -7.37 -7.09
C VAL A 46 13.73 -6.05 -7.05
N LEU A 47 12.89 -5.87 -6.05
CA LEU A 47 12.22 -4.61 -5.74
C LEU A 47 13.16 -3.71 -4.93
N GLY A 48 13.51 -2.56 -5.49
CA GLY A 48 14.36 -1.58 -4.81
C GLY A 48 13.66 -0.92 -3.63
N VAL A 49 14.45 -0.44 -2.66
CA VAL A 49 13.95 0.21 -1.43
C VAL A 49 12.91 1.30 -1.73
N SER A 50 13.27 2.24 -2.61
CA SER A 50 12.41 3.39 -2.93
C SER A 50 11.11 3.00 -3.65
N ASP A 51 11.15 1.99 -4.53
CA ASP A 51 9.94 1.50 -5.20
C ASP A 51 9.02 0.78 -4.20
N GLY A 52 9.59 0.06 -3.23
CA GLY A 52 8.84 -0.57 -2.15
C GLY A 52 8.17 0.45 -1.22
N GLU A 53 8.89 1.51 -0.85
CA GLU A 53 8.39 2.59 -0.01
C GLU A 53 7.21 3.33 -0.67
N ARG A 54 7.36 3.73 -1.94
CA ARG A 54 6.26 4.34 -2.70
C ARG A 54 5.08 3.39 -2.86
N ALA A 55 5.32 2.09 -3.02
CA ALA A 55 4.27 1.10 -3.15
C ALA A 55 3.44 0.95 -1.87
N VAL A 56 4.07 1.01 -0.70
CA VAL A 56 3.36 1.01 0.60
C VAL A 56 2.49 2.26 0.73
N GLY A 57 3.02 3.44 0.39
CA GLY A 57 2.25 4.70 0.34
C GLY A 57 1.06 4.61 -0.62
N ALA A 58 1.29 4.18 -1.86
CA ALA A 58 0.25 4.02 -2.87
C ALA A 58 -0.85 3.03 -2.44
N ALA A 59 -0.48 1.90 -1.83
CA ALA A 59 -1.44 0.91 -1.36
C ALA A 59 -2.30 1.45 -0.20
N ALA A 60 -1.72 2.25 0.70
CA ALA A 60 -2.47 2.90 1.78
C ALA A 60 -3.56 3.85 1.22
N LEU A 61 -3.27 4.58 0.14
CA LEU A 61 -4.26 5.44 -0.53
C LEU A 61 -5.43 4.64 -1.12
N VAL A 62 -5.14 3.45 -1.69
CA VAL A 62 -6.18 2.54 -2.19
C VAL A 62 -7.05 2.02 -1.05
N VAL A 63 -6.46 1.67 0.09
CA VAL A 63 -7.21 1.21 1.28
C VAL A 63 -8.12 2.31 1.81
N ALA A 64 -7.62 3.55 1.90
CA ALA A 64 -8.37 4.69 2.42
C ALA A 64 -9.64 4.99 1.60
N GLN A 65 -9.59 4.85 0.26
CA GLN A 65 -10.78 4.99 -0.58
C GLN A 65 -11.70 3.75 -0.55
N HIS A 66 -11.16 2.54 -0.34
CA HIS A 66 -11.95 1.31 -0.37
C HIS A 66 -12.80 1.09 0.89
N SER A 67 -12.27 1.42 2.06
CA SER A 67 -12.90 1.11 3.36
C SER A 67 -14.08 2.04 3.73
N GLY A 68 -14.65 2.77 2.76
CA GLY A 68 -15.76 3.69 3.01
C GLY A 68 -15.38 4.92 3.82
N GLY A 69 -14.12 5.37 3.73
CA GLY A 69 -13.65 6.58 4.39
C GLY A 69 -13.51 6.46 5.91
N ASP A 70 -13.06 5.31 6.44
CA ASP A 70 -12.66 5.23 7.85
C ASP A 70 -11.47 6.17 8.09
N PRO A 71 -11.63 7.24 8.89
CA PRO A 71 -10.57 8.20 9.19
C PRO A 71 -9.40 7.58 9.99
N ALA A 72 -9.54 6.34 10.50
CA ALA A 72 -8.39 5.59 11.01
C ALA A 72 -7.35 5.30 9.91
N CYS A 73 -7.77 5.18 8.65
CA CYS A 73 -6.87 5.08 7.50
C CYS A 73 -6.36 6.46 7.04
N SER A 74 -7.09 7.53 7.35
CA SER A 74 -6.64 8.93 7.21
C SER A 74 -5.81 9.42 8.40
N THR A 75 -5.51 8.56 9.38
CA THR A 75 -4.71 8.90 10.57
C THR A 75 -3.20 8.92 10.26
N TYR A 76 -2.79 8.54 9.05
CA TYR A 76 -1.47 8.88 8.55
C TYR A 76 -1.47 10.33 8.07
N GLY A 77 -1.28 11.27 8.98
CA GLY A 77 -1.26 12.72 8.74
C GLY A 77 -0.12 13.23 7.82
N TYR A 78 0.47 12.34 7.02
CA TYR A 78 1.57 12.57 6.08
C TYR A 78 1.23 12.11 4.65
N GLY A 79 -0.04 11.79 4.35
CA GLY A 79 -0.50 11.55 2.97
C GLY A 79 -0.73 12.84 2.18
N PRO A 80 -1.10 12.74 0.89
CA PRO A 80 -1.33 13.90 0.02
C PRO A 80 -2.44 14.80 0.61
N SER A 81 -2.20 16.11 0.58
CA SER A 81 -3.11 17.15 1.09
C SER A 81 -4.25 17.44 0.12
N GLN A 82 -4.05 17.17 -1.17
CA GLN A 82 -5.04 17.38 -2.21
C GLN A 82 -5.94 16.14 -2.39
N PRO A 83 -7.21 16.34 -2.75
CA PRO A 83 -8.13 15.22 -2.94
C PRO A 83 -7.66 14.33 -4.10
N LEU A 84 -7.68 13.02 -3.89
CA LEU A 84 -7.47 12.05 -4.95
C LEU A 84 -8.74 11.91 -5.80
N PRO A 85 -8.60 11.64 -7.12
CA PRO A 85 -9.73 11.20 -7.93
C PRO A 85 -10.26 9.85 -7.42
N GLU A 86 -11.44 9.44 -7.90
CA GLU A 86 -11.95 8.10 -7.65
C GLU A 86 -10.98 7.07 -8.23
N LEU A 87 -10.45 6.21 -7.37
CA LEU A 87 -9.53 5.14 -7.75
C LEU A 87 -10.31 3.95 -8.31
N SER A 88 -9.92 3.48 -9.49
CA SER A 88 -10.54 2.31 -10.11
C SER A 88 -10.33 1.04 -9.28
N ALA A 89 -11.36 0.18 -9.25
CA ALA A 89 -11.38 -1.04 -8.45
C ALA A 89 -10.26 -2.05 -8.81
N ASP A 90 -9.69 -1.98 -10.03
CA ASP A 90 -8.56 -2.83 -10.44
C ASP A 90 -7.28 -2.53 -9.64
N LEU A 91 -7.14 -1.32 -9.11
CA LEU A 91 -5.99 -0.91 -8.29
C LEU A 91 -5.88 -1.72 -7.00
N ARG A 92 -6.99 -2.30 -6.52
CA ARG A 92 -7.01 -3.19 -5.35
C ARG A 92 -6.13 -4.42 -5.56
N MET A 93 -6.29 -5.10 -6.70
CA MET A 93 -5.49 -6.30 -7.01
C MET A 93 -4.02 -5.93 -7.22
N LEU A 94 -3.75 -4.78 -7.83
CA LEU A 94 -2.39 -4.26 -8.00
C LEU A 94 -1.74 -3.90 -6.66
N ALA A 95 -2.49 -3.30 -5.74
CA ALA A 95 -2.03 -2.96 -4.40
C ALA A 95 -1.71 -4.21 -3.58
N VAL A 96 -2.56 -5.24 -3.61
CA VAL A 96 -2.27 -6.53 -2.96
C VAL A 96 -0.99 -7.16 -3.52
N ALA A 97 -0.85 -7.22 -4.85
CA ALA A 97 0.34 -7.78 -5.49
C ALA A 97 1.62 -6.99 -5.14
N ALA A 98 1.54 -5.66 -5.09
CA ALA A 98 2.66 -4.81 -4.71
C ALA A 98 3.06 -5.04 -3.24
N LEU A 99 2.11 -5.06 -2.30
CA LEU A 99 2.38 -5.32 -0.89
C LEU A 99 2.95 -6.73 -0.65
N ASP A 100 2.46 -7.73 -1.38
CA ASP A 100 3.00 -9.10 -1.33
C ASP A 100 4.46 -9.14 -1.83
N HIS A 101 4.82 -8.34 -2.84
CA HIS A 101 6.21 -8.23 -3.30
C HIS A 101 7.09 -7.47 -2.28
N VAL A 102 6.57 -6.41 -1.67
CA VAL A 102 7.28 -5.60 -0.65
C VAL A 102 7.74 -6.44 0.54
N VAL A 103 6.91 -7.38 1.02
CA VAL A 103 7.25 -8.23 2.18
C VAL A 103 7.98 -9.53 1.82
N SER A 104 8.28 -9.72 0.52
CA SER A 104 8.95 -10.92 0.02
C SER A 104 10.47 -10.85 0.24
N HIS A 105 11.14 -11.98 0.00
CA HIS A 105 12.60 -12.07 0.01
C HIS A 105 13.27 -11.40 -1.20
N ARG A 106 12.50 -10.89 -2.16
CA ARG A 106 13.02 -10.20 -3.36
C ARG A 106 12.90 -8.68 -3.23
N SER A 107 12.82 -8.17 -2.00
CA SER A 107 12.62 -6.77 -1.70
C SER A 107 13.79 -6.27 -0.86
N GLU A 108 14.56 -5.32 -1.41
CA GLU A 108 15.62 -4.66 -0.67
C GLU A 108 15.07 -3.95 0.57
N LEU A 109 13.83 -3.46 0.49
CA LEU A 109 13.14 -2.88 1.64
C LEU A 109 12.90 -3.94 2.73
N ALA A 110 12.48 -5.15 2.38
CA ALA A 110 12.30 -6.23 3.35
C ALA A 110 13.64 -6.64 3.97
N GLU A 111 14.71 -6.69 3.18
CA GLU A 111 16.06 -7.00 3.69
C GLU A 111 16.53 -5.92 4.69
N LEU A 112 16.33 -4.64 4.37
CA LEU A 112 16.67 -3.52 5.25
C LEU A 112 15.92 -3.62 6.59
N TRP A 113 14.63 -3.93 6.56
CA TRP A 113 13.82 -4.06 7.77
C TRP A 113 14.07 -5.36 8.54
N ALA A 114 14.57 -6.42 7.90
CA ALA A 114 14.89 -7.68 8.57
C ALA A 114 16.02 -7.53 9.60
N GLU A 115 16.90 -6.55 9.42
CA GLU A 115 17.96 -6.21 10.37
C GLU A 115 17.48 -5.27 11.50
N ALA A 116 16.27 -4.71 11.37
CA ALA A 116 15.71 -3.75 12.32
C ALA A 116 14.96 -4.43 13.48
N ALA A 117 15.10 -3.87 14.69
CA ALA A 117 14.47 -4.42 15.90
C ALA A 117 12.93 -4.45 15.86
N ASN A 118 12.32 -3.65 15.00
CA ASN A 118 10.88 -3.48 14.81
C ASN A 118 10.34 -4.18 13.53
N TRP A 119 11.10 -5.11 12.94
CA TRP A 119 10.70 -5.94 11.79
C TRP A 119 9.25 -6.46 11.87
N SER A 120 8.88 -7.05 13.02
CA SER A 120 7.56 -7.64 13.22
C SER A 120 6.43 -6.61 13.15
N THR A 121 6.67 -5.40 13.64
CA THR A 121 5.69 -4.31 13.60
C THR A 121 5.58 -3.73 12.19
N TRP A 122 6.70 -3.55 11.50
CA TRP A 122 6.72 -3.14 10.09
C TRP A 122 5.94 -4.11 9.20
N ARG A 123 6.16 -5.42 9.35
CA ARG A 123 5.39 -6.43 8.63
C ARG A 123 3.90 -6.36 8.94
N GLN A 124 3.52 -6.16 10.20
CA GLN A 124 2.10 -6.04 10.58
C GLN A 124 1.45 -4.83 9.89
N ASN A 125 2.15 -3.69 9.85
CA ASN A 125 1.67 -2.48 9.19
C ASN A 125 1.51 -2.62 7.67
N ILE A 126 2.21 -3.57 7.03
CA ILE A 126 1.98 -3.89 5.61
C ILE A 126 0.88 -4.94 5.42
N THR A 127 0.85 -5.98 6.26
CA THR A 127 -0.14 -7.07 6.14
C THR A 127 -1.57 -6.62 6.48
N GLY A 128 -1.75 -5.62 7.36
CA GLY A 128 -3.06 -5.05 7.69
C GLY A 128 -3.77 -4.47 6.46
N PRO A 129 -3.18 -3.48 5.76
CA PRO A 129 -3.68 -2.94 4.49
C PRO A 129 -3.94 -4.02 3.44
N ARG A 130 -3.03 -5.00 3.30
CA ARG A 130 -3.18 -6.11 2.37
C ARG A 130 -4.45 -6.93 2.65
N ASN A 131 -4.76 -7.19 3.93
CA ASN A 131 -5.98 -7.91 4.32
C ASN A 131 -7.25 -7.07 4.13
N ALA A 132 -7.19 -5.75 4.37
CA ALA A 132 -8.32 -4.85 4.09
C ALA A 132 -8.65 -4.77 2.59
N LEU A 133 -7.66 -5.02 1.73
CA LEU A 133 -7.79 -5.10 0.28
C LEU A 133 -8.14 -6.50 -0.24
N ASP A 134 -8.27 -7.52 0.60
CA ASP A 134 -8.74 -8.86 0.20
C ASP A 134 -10.28 -8.87 0.30
N PRO A 135 -11.06 -9.43 -0.65
CA PRO A 135 -12.51 -9.41 -0.51
C PRO A 135 -12.86 -10.18 0.77
N PRO A 136 -13.87 -9.75 1.55
CA PRO A 136 -14.43 -10.66 2.53
C PRO A 136 -14.84 -11.92 1.76
N VAL A 137 -14.26 -13.06 2.12
CA VAL A 137 -14.80 -14.35 1.73
C VAL A 137 -16.28 -14.26 2.10
N PRO A 138 -17.24 -14.27 1.15
CA PRO A 138 -18.63 -14.33 1.54
C PRO A 138 -18.75 -15.55 2.45
N PRO A 139 -19.47 -15.46 3.60
CA PRO A 139 -19.66 -16.62 4.44
C PRO A 139 -20.13 -17.73 3.52
N GLN A 140 -19.39 -18.85 3.53
CA GLN A 140 -19.80 -20.05 2.83
C GLN A 140 -21.24 -20.27 3.30
N GLU A 141 -22.20 -20.00 2.42
CA GLU A 141 -23.53 -20.55 2.55
C GLU A 141 -23.25 -22.05 2.53
N GLU A 142 -23.10 -22.62 3.72
CA GLU A 142 -23.17 -24.05 3.92
C GLU A 142 -24.55 -24.40 3.40
N ALA A 143 -24.56 -24.78 2.12
CA ALA A 143 -25.70 -25.31 1.42
C ALA A 143 -26.29 -26.34 2.36
N LEU A 144 -27.45 -25.99 2.90
CA LEU A 144 -28.40 -26.88 3.53
C LEU A 144 -28.66 -28.00 2.52
N PHE A 145 -27.83 -29.05 2.55
CA PHE A 145 -28.17 -30.32 1.95
C PHE A 145 -29.22 -30.94 2.85
N GLU A 146 -30.46 -30.61 2.50
CA GLU A 146 -31.64 -31.39 2.85
C GLU A 146 -31.52 -32.77 2.19
N VAL A 147 -31.28 -33.81 3.00
CA VAL A 147 -31.65 -35.22 2.75
C VAL A 147 -32.06 -35.86 4.07
#